data_AF-A0A9D0LM17-F1
#
_entry.id   AF-A0A9D0LM17-F1
#
_cell.length_a   1.000
_cell.length_b   1.000
_cell.length_c   1.000
_cell.angle_alpha   90.00
_cell.angle_beta   90.00
_cell.angle_gamma   90.00
#
_symmetry.space_group_name_H-M   'P 1'
#
loop_
_entity.id
_entity.type
_entity.pdbx_description
1 polymer ?
#
loop_
_entity_poly.entity_id
_entity_poly.type
_entity_poly.pdbx_seq_one_letter_code
_entity_poly.pdbx_strand_id
1 'polypeptide(L)'
;MNEITIQTEPFDIDAIQEALRAEDPAVGALVSFVGLMRDMNEGDRVTAMTLEHYPGMTEKALQKIVDEARQRWRVLGIRVVHRVGELRPTDPIVMVAVT
;
A
#
# COMPACT_ATOMS: atom_id res chain seq x y z
N MET A 1 -8.84 -11.82 2.17
CA MET A 1 -8.69 -10.34 2.03
C MET A 1 -8.23 -10.06 0.60
N ASN A 2 -8.56 -8.91 0.01
CA ASN A 2 -8.09 -8.60 -1.34
C ASN A 2 -6.58 -8.30 -1.32
N GLU A 3 -5.87 -8.72 -2.37
CA GLU A 3 -4.43 -8.47 -2.52
C GLU A 3 -4.12 -6.99 -2.73
N ILE A 4 -5.02 -6.28 -3.42
CA ILE A 4 -4.93 -4.85 -3.73
C ILE A 4 -6.22 -4.17 -3.28
N THR A 5 -6.08 -3.06 -2.55
CA THR A 5 -7.20 -2.22 -2.12
C THR A 5 -6.87 -0.75 -2.41
N ILE A 6 -7.76 -0.06 -3.12
CA ILE A 6 -7.75 1.40 -3.25
C ILE A 6 -8.94 1.94 -2.45
N GLN A 7 -8.68 2.89 -1.55
CA GLN A 7 -9.71 3.39 -0.62
C GLN A 7 -9.48 4.85 -0.22
N THR A 8 -10.46 5.50 0.39
CA THR A 8 -10.32 6.89 0.89
C THR A 8 -9.91 6.92 2.37
N GLU A 9 -10.36 5.94 3.13
CA GLU A 9 -10.24 5.84 4.57
C GLU A 9 -8.81 5.49 5.00
N PRO A 10 -8.34 5.98 6.16
CA PRO A 10 -7.14 5.45 6.80
C PRO A 10 -7.20 3.93 6.95
N PHE A 11 -6.03 3.29 6.86
CA PHE A 11 -5.89 1.85 7.09
C PHE A 11 -5.00 1.59 8.29
N ASP A 12 -5.26 0.48 8.98
CA ASP A 12 -4.46 0.03 10.12
C ASP A 12 -3.32 -0.86 9.61
N ILE A 13 -2.10 -0.36 9.74
CA ILE A 13 -0.88 -1.03 9.27
C ILE A 13 -0.68 -2.35 10.00
N ASP A 14 -0.87 -2.36 11.33
CA ASP A 14 -0.61 -3.54 12.15
C ASP A 14 -1.64 -4.62 11.87
N ALA A 15 -2.92 -4.24 11.71
CA ALA A 15 -3.98 -5.18 11.34
C ALA A 15 -3.73 -5.85 9.98
N ILE A 16 -3.21 -5.09 8.99
CA ILE A 16 -2.88 -5.65 7.67
C ILE A 16 -1.69 -6.60 7.75
N GLN A 17 -0.63 -6.24 8.49
CA GLN A 17 0.54 -7.10 8.67
C GLN A 17 0.18 -8.39 9.41
N GLU A 18 -0.66 -8.29 10.45
CA GLU A 18 -1.15 -9.43 11.21
C GLU A 18 -1.94 -10.39 10.32
N ALA A 19 -2.90 -9.85 9.57
CA ALA A 19 -3.70 -10.65 8.66
C ALA A 19 -2.81 -11.36 7.62
N LEU A 20 -1.83 -10.66 7.04
CA LEU A 20 -0.95 -11.24 6.02
C LEU A 20 -0.08 -12.36 6.56
N ARG A 21 0.58 -12.18 7.72
CA ARG A 21 1.44 -13.22 8.29
C ARG A 21 0.68 -14.40 8.87
N ALA A 22 -0.60 -14.24 9.20
CA ALA A 22 -1.47 -15.31 9.67
C ALA A 22 -2.01 -16.22 8.55
N GLU A 23 -1.88 -15.82 7.27
CA GLU A 23 -2.38 -16.60 6.13
C GLU A 23 -1.58 -17.89 5.87
N ASP A 24 -0.29 -17.91 6.20
CA ASP A 24 0.58 -19.06 5.95
C ASP A 24 1.60 -19.28 7.08
N PRO A 25 1.54 -20.40 7.82
CA PRO A 25 2.50 -20.74 8.88
C PRO A 25 3.95 -20.89 8.40
N ALA A 26 4.20 -21.00 7.09
CA ALA A 26 5.55 -21.06 6.51
C ALA A 26 6.26 -19.68 6.47
N VAL A 27 5.54 -18.59 6.76
CA VAL A 27 6.11 -17.23 6.78
C VAL A 27 7.21 -17.12 7.84
N GLY A 28 8.44 -16.87 7.39
CA GLY A 28 9.61 -16.62 8.25
C GLY A 28 10.00 -15.16 8.36
N ALA A 29 9.47 -14.30 7.50
CA ALA A 29 9.75 -12.87 7.48
C ALA A 29 8.56 -12.09 6.93
N LEU A 30 8.38 -10.86 7.41
CA LEU A 30 7.46 -9.88 6.83
C LEU A 30 8.25 -8.60 6.59
N VAL A 31 8.10 -8.03 5.40
CA VAL A 31 8.65 -6.72 5.07
C VAL A 31 7.51 -5.82 4.64
N SER A 32 7.47 -4.60 5.18
CA SER A 32 6.50 -3.59 4.77
C SER A 32 7.18 -2.27 4.41
N PHE A 33 6.63 -1.61 3.42
CA PHE A 33 6.92 -0.23 3.06
C PHE A 33 5.65 0.59 3.27
N VAL A 34 5.78 1.72 3.96
CA VAL A 34 4.69 2.67 4.19
C VAL A 34 5.13 4.05 3.70
N GLY A 35 4.46 4.55 2.66
CA GLY A 35 4.64 5.90 2.16
C GLY A 35 3.74 6.87 2.91
N LEU A 36 4.32 7.94 3.44
CA LEU A 36 3.59 8.98 4.19
C LEU A 36 3.57 10.30 3.41
N MET A 37 2.51 11.09 3.61
CA MET A 37 2.44 12.45 3.08
C MET A 37 3.45 13.34 3.80
N ARG A 38 4.24 14.10 3.03
CA ARG A 38 5.25 15.03 3.54
C ARG A 38 4.69 16.46 3.57
N ASP A 39 5.10 17.24 4.56
CA ASP A 39 4.70 18.64 4.71
C ASP A 39 5.44 19.61 3.79
N MET A 40 6.18 19.12 2.80
CA MET A 40 6.97 19.93 1.86
C MET A 40 6.92 19.37 0.44
N ASN A 41 6.79 20.28 -0.53
CA ASN A 41 6.93 20.00 -1.95
C ASN A 41 7.64 21.16 -2.66
N GLU A 42 8.69 20.89 -3.42
CA GLU A 42 9.48 21.89 -4.18
C GLU A 42 9.94 23.14 -3.38
N GLY A 43 10.12 23.00 -2.06
CA GLY A 43 10.52 24.08 -1.16
C GLY A 43 9.37 24.81 -0.49
N ASP A 44 8.13 24.55 -0.91
CA ASP A 44 6.92 25.09 -0.28
C ASP A 44 6.37 24.15 0.80
N ARG A 45 5.81 24.75 1.85
CA ARG A 45 5.11 24.01 2.90
C ARG A 45 3.73 23.59 2.40
N VAL A 46 3.42 22.30 2.51
CA VAL A 46 2.14 21.71 2.08
C VAL A 46 1.36 21.24 3.30
N THR A 47 0.11 21.69 3.43
CA THR A 47 -0.77 21.32 4.56
C THR A 47 -1.75 20.20 4.22
N ALA A 48 -2.05 19.99 2.94
CA ALA A 48 -2.89 18.91 2.45
C ALA A 48 -2.61 18.62 0.96
N MET A 49 -2.91 17.41 0.53
CA MET A 49 -2.90 16.96 -0.86
C MET A 49 -4.18 16.18 -1.14
N THR A 50 -4.81 16.42 -2.29
CA THR A 50 -5.89 15.56 -2.79
C THR A 50 -5.31 14.64 -3.86
N LEU A 51 -5.38 13.34 -3.64
CA LEU A 51 -4.86 12.34 -4.56
C LEU A 51 -6.00 11.63 -5.27
N GLU A 52 -6.02 11.68 -6.59
CA GLU A 52 -7.00 10.97 -7.40
C GLU A 52 -6.38 9.75 -8.08
N HIS A 53 -7.21 8.82 -8.50
CA HIS A 53 -6.80 7.68 -9.30
C HIS A 53 -7.77 7.49 -10.46
N TYR A 54 -7.33 6.80 -11.52
CA TYR A 54 -8.21 6.39 -12.60
C TYR A 54 -8.81 5.02 -12.24
N PRO A 55 -10.13 4.93 -11.97
CA PRO A 55 -10.75 3.68 -11.53
C PRO A 55 -10.60 2.59 -12.59
N GLY A 56 -10.23 1.39 -12.13
CA GLY A 56 -9.96 0.22 -12.96
C GLY A 56 -8.59 0.21 -13.65
N MET A 57 -8.01 1.35 -14.01
CA MET A 57 -6.66 1.38 -14.61
C MET A 57 -5.58 1.26 -13.55
N THR A 58 -5.78 1.93 -12.40
CA THR A 58 -4.80 1.94 -11.30
C THR A 58 -4.67 0.55 -10.70
N GLU A 59 -5.79 -0.12 -10.46
CA GLU A 59 -5.87 -1.50 -9.97
C GLU A 59 -5.20 -2.47 -10.94
N LYS A 60 -5.42 -2.31 -12.25
CA LYS A 60 -4.74 -3.14 -13.27
C LYS A 60 -3.24 -2.92 -13.29
N ALA A 61 -2.78 -1.68 -13.14
CA ALA A 61 -1.35 -1.37 -13.08
C ALA A 61 -0.70 -1.98 -11.83
N LEU A 62 -1.35 -1.86 -10.67
CA LEU A 62 -0.91 -2.49 -9.42
C LEU A 62 -0.90 -4.02 -9.55
N GLN A 63 -1.94 -4.61 -10.13
CA GLN A 63 -2.00 -6.07 -10.33
C GLN A 63 -0.85 -6.55 -11.21
N LYS A 64 -0.55 -5.83 -12.29
CA LYS A 64 0.60 -6.16 -13.16
C LYS A 64 1.92 -6.17 -12.37
N ILE A 65 2.13 -5.20 -11.47
CA ILE A 65 3.34 -5.15 -10.62
C ILE A 65 3.39 -6.34 -9.67
N VAL A 66 2.25 -6.69 -9.05
CA VAL A 66 2.16 -7.85 -8.15
C VAL A 66 2.43 -9.15 -8.90
N ASP A 67 1.85 -9.32 -10.09
CA ASP A 67 2.07 -10.48 -10.95
C ASP A 67 3.55 -10.59 -11.34
N GLU A 68 4.19 -9.48 -11.72
CA GLU A 68 5.62 -9.43 -12.03
C GLU A 68 6.49 -9.77 -10.81
N ALA A 69 6.12 -9.32 -9.61
CA ALA A 69 6.81 -9.67 -8.37
C ALA A 69 6.72 -11.17 -8.07
N ARG A 70 5.52 -11.76 -8.21
CA ARG A 70 5.31 -13.21 -8.04
C ARG A 70 6.08 -14.05 -9.08
N GLN A 71 6.27 -13.53 -10.28
CA GLN A 71 7.07 -14.20 -11.31
C GLN A 71 8.57 -14.17 -10.99
N ARG A 72 9.05 -13.08 -10.38
CA ARG A 72 10.48 -12.89 -10.07
C ARG A 72 10.90 -13.54 -8.75
N TRP A 73 10.03 -13.52 -7.75
CA TRP A 73 10.32 -13.98 -6.40
C TRP A 73 9.25 -14.92 -5.88
N ARG A 74 9.70 -15.95 -5.14
CA ARG A 74 8.80 -16.88 -4.46
C ARG A 74 8.32 -16.28 -3.14
N VAL A 75 7.45 -15.29 -3.25
CA VAL A 75 6.74 -14.66 -2.12
C VAL A 75 5.51 -15.49 -1.75
N LEU A 76 5.21 -15.57 -0.46
CA LEU A 76 4.05 -16.28 0.08
C LEU A 76 2.82 -15.38 0.03
N GLY A 77 2.97 -14.13 0.48
CA GLY A 77 1.90 -13.15 0.54
C GLY A 77 2.31 -11.79 0.02
N ILE A 78 1.38 -11.10 -0.64
CA ILE A 78 1.52 -9.67 -0.98
C ILE A 78 0.23 -8.96 -0.55
N ARG A 79 0.36 -7.76 0.02
CA ARG A 79 -0.75 -6.82 0.23
C ARG A 79 -0.34 -5.44 -0.22
N VAL A 80 -1.21 -4.79 -1.00
CA VAL A 80 -1.06 -3.41 -1.43
C VAL A 80 -2.32 -2.64 -1.02
N VAL A 81 -2.15 -1.62 -0.21
CA VAL A 81 -3.23 -0.67 0.12
C VAL A 81 -2.79 0.71 -0.31
N HIS A 82 -3.61 1.38 -1.12
CA HIS A 82 -3.33 2.72 -1.61
C HIS A 82 -4.51 3.65 -1.30
N ARG A 83 -4.23 4.76 -0.62
CA ARG A 83 -5.22 5.78 -0.33
C ARG A 83 -5.33 6.80 -1.46
N VAL A 84 -6.55 7.29 -1.62
CA VAL A 84 -6.93 8.42 -2.48
C VAL A 84 -7.79 9.38 -1.66
N GLY A 85 -8.12 10.54 -2.21
CA GLY A 85 -8.81 11.61 -1.48
C GLY A 85 -7.86 12.55 -0.74
N GLU A 86 -8.37 13.24 0.28
CA GLU A 86 -7.61 14.22 1.07
C GLU A 86 -6.62 13.52 2.02
N LEU A 87 -5.38 13.98 1.99
CA LEU A 87 -4.26 13.49 2.78
C LEU A 87 -3.56 14.68 3.45
N ARG A 88 -3.16 14.51 4.70
CA ARG A 88 -2.43 15.49 5.51
C ARG A 88 -1.03 14.99 5.84
N PRO A 89 -0.10 15.88 6.23
CA PRO A 89 1.23 15.46 6.64
C PRO A 89 1.18 14.33 7.66
N THR A 90 2.05 13.33 7.47
CA THR A 90 2.13 12.07 8.23
C THR A 90 1.05 11.03 7.94
N ASP A 91 0.01 11.35 7.17
CA ASP A 91 -0.98 10.35 6.76
C ASP A 91 -0.31 9.25 5.91
N PRO A 92 -0.61 7.97 6.18
CA PRO A 92 -0.27 6.88 5.28
C PRO A 92 -0.99 7.07 3.95
N ILE A 93 -0.22 7.09 2.87
CA ILE A 93 -0.71 7.14 1.49
C ILE A 93 -0.75 5.73 0.93
N VAL A 94 0.32 4.96 1.12
CA VAL A 94 0.46 3.63 0.52
C VAL A 94 1.13 2.70 1.50
N MET A 95 0.67 1.45 1.54
CA MET A 95 1.35 0.35 2.18
C MET A 95 1.54 -0.79 1.18
N VAL A 96 2.76 -1.33 1.13
CA VAL A 96 3.06 -2.60 0.47
C VAL A 96 3.66 -3.52 1.52
N ALA A 97 3.08 -4.70 1.74
CA ALA A 97 3.61 -5.72 2.63
C ALA A 97 3.78 -7.03 1.89
N VAL A 98 4.88 -7.73 2.17
CA VAL A 98 5.27 -8.98 1.51
C VAL A 98 5.76 -9.95 2.58
N THR A 99 5.40 -11.23 2.41
CA THR A 99 5.88 -12.36 3.21
C THR A 99 6.46 -13.47 2.35
#